data_AF-A0A8C5A568-F1
#
_entry.id   AF-A0A8C5A568-F1
#
_cell.length_a   1.000
_cell.length_b   1.000
_cell.length_c   1.000
_cell.angle_alpha   90.00
_cell.angle_beta   90.00
_cell.angle_gamma   90.00
#
_symmetry.space_group_name_H-M   'P 1'
#
loop_
_entity.id
_entity.type
_entity.pdbx_description
1 polymer ?
#
loop_
_entity_poly.entity_id
_entity_poly.type
_entity_poly.pdbx_seq_one_letter_code
_entity_poly.pdbx_strand_id
1 'polypeptide(L)'
;MVLDEIEYSSVFEPQTTEEQVDTVYGKVYCTITGVSKPNRPVILTYPDIGMNHKMCFESFFNHEDMHEIARHFPILHVNAPGQHEGAVTLSTEYTYPTMDQLSETLPIVLNHLGFNSVIGLGVGAGANILMRFALNYPDLVEGLVLININPNAEGIVDSVTSKITGWTHTVTDTVISHLFGKKEIETNHDLICTFRHDIMTYMNESNVAQFLRCYNSRTALELKRPIPGVNLNGRTLKCSSLLIAGDDSPSLEVVVECNSKLDPTRTTLLKMADCGGLPQLDQPAKLTEALKYFVQGLGYMPSACMTRLSRSRTTSTSSVMSTDSGRGRAHTDEAQRGLWSKPKEQRGRSNTDLSMDGVSTSQTESKSKSKSVLC
;
A
#
# COMPACT_ATOMS: atom_id res chain seq x y z
N MET A 1 -43.11 -29.06 -7.79
CA MET A 1 -42.18 -28.59 -6.74
C MET A 1 -40.80 -29.01 -7.17
N VAL A 2 -40.07 -28.09 -7.80
CA VAL A 2 -38.65 -28.26 -8.07
C VAL A 2 -37.97 -27.68 -6.83
N LEU A 3 -37.28 -28.54 -6.08
CA LEU A 3 -36.43 -28.09 -4.98
C LEU A 3 -35.12 -27.65 -5.63
N ASP A 4 -34.87 -26.34 -5.61
CA ASP A 4 -33.59 -25.77 -5.98
C ASP A 4 -32.52 -26.31 -5.02
N GLU A 5 -31.60 -27.10 -5.57
CA GLU A 5 -30.33 -27.41 -4.93
C GLU A 5 -29.51 -26.11 -4.88
N ILE A 6 -29.63 -25.41 -3.76
CA ILE A 6 -28.69 -24.37 -3.38
C ILE A 6 -27.35 -25.08 -3.11
N GLU A 7 -26.47 -25.09 -4.12
CA GLU A 7 -25.05 -25.36 -3.92
C GLU A 7 -24.56 -24.41 -2.83
N TYR A 8 -24.37 -24.95 -1.63
CA TYR A 8 -23.60 -24.32 -0.58
C TYR A 8 -22.22 -24.03 -1.19
N SER A 9 -21.99 -22.77 -1.55
CA SER A 9 -20.67 -22.24 -1.86
C SER A 9 -19.75 -22.62 -0.70
N SER A 10 -18.97 -23.68 -0.84
CA SER A 10 -17.96 -24.07 0.13
C SER A 10 -17.06 -22.85 0.35
N VAL A 11 -17.06 -22.32 1.58
CA VAL A 11 -16.13 -21.27 1.98
C VAL A 11 -14.73 -21.80 1.67
N PHE A 12 -14.04 -21.17 0.73
CA PHE A 12 -12.67 -21.53 0.39
C PHE A 12 -11.80 -21.13 1.58
N GLU A 13 -11.53 -22.07 2.48
CA GLU A 13 -10.50 -21.92 3.50
C GLU A 13 -9.17 -22.43 2.93
N PRO A 14 -8.24 -21.53 2.56
CA PRO A 14 -6.93 -21.96 2.09
C PRO A 14 -6.19 -22.68 3.21
N GLN A 15 -5.47 -23.76 2.86
CA GLN A 15 -4.59 -24.43 3.81
C GLN A 15 -3.46 -23.48 4.23
N THR A 16 -3.27 -23.35 5.54
CA THR A 16 -2.20 -22.56 6.15
C THR A 16 -1.16 -23.47 6.78
N THR A 17 0.13 -23.16 6.61
CA THR A 17 1.24 -23.90 7.21
C THR A 17 2.28 -22.93 7.76
N GLU A 18 2.76 -23.19 8.97
CA GLU A 18 3.84 -22.42 9.59
C GLU A 18 5.17 -23.16 9.42
N GLU A 19 6.21 -22.44 9.06
CA GLU A 19 7.55 -22.98 8.83
C GLU A 19 8.59 -22.08 9.51
N GLN A 20 9.63 -22.69 10.09
CA GLN A 20 10.81 -21.99 10.58
C GLN A 20 11.99 -22.32 9.67
N VAL A 21 12.52 -21.32 8.98
CA VAL A 21 13.66 -21.48 8.08
C VAL A 21 14.93 -21.04 8.80
N ASP A 22 15.90 -21.96 8.92
CA ASP A 22 17.23 -21.64 9.44
C ASP A 22 18.03 -20.82 8.41
N THR A 23 18.57 -19.68 8.84
CA THR A 23 19.45 -18.84 8.03
C THR A 23 20.74 -18.54 8.79
N VAL A 24 21.73 -17.99 8.10
CA VAL A 24 22.99 -17.54 8.73
C VAL A 24 22.79 -16.44 9.78
N TYR A 25 21.62 -15.79 9.81
CA TYR A 25 21.26 -14.72 10.73
C TYR A 25 20.24 -15.17 11.80
N GLY A 26 20.00 -16.47 11.91
CA GLY A 26 19.00 -17.06 12.80
C GLY A 26 17.75 -17.52 12.07
N LYS A 27 16.72 -17.88 12.83
CA LYS A 27 15.47 -18.43 12.30
C LYS A 27 14.55 -17.35 11.77
N VAL A 28 14.01 -17.58 10.57
CA VAL A 28 12.95 -16.77 9.97
C VAL A 28 11.63 -17.54 10.08
N TYR A 29 10.60 -16.86 10.60
CA TYR A 29 9.28 -17.44 10.83
C TYR A 29 8.35 -17.08 9.70
N CYS A 30 7.85 -18.09 9.01
CA CYS A 30 7.03 -17.96 7.82
C CYS A 30 5.67 -18.60 8.01
N THR A 31 4.63 -17.98 7.45
CA THR A 31 3.29 -18.57 7.33
C THR A 31 2.94 -18.61 5.85
N ILE A 32 2.65 -19.81 5.33
CA ILE A 32 2.27 -20.02 3.93
C ILE A 32 0.78 -20.31 3.87
N THR A 33 0.07 -19.55 3.05
CA THR A 33 -1.38 -19.71 2.83
C THR A 33 -1.65 -20.02 1.36
N GLY A 34 -2.43 -21.07 1.11
CA GLY A 34 -2.78 -21.51 -0.23
C GLY A 34 -1.77 -22.47 -0.84
N VAL A 35 -2.02 -22.88 -2.09
CA VAL A 35 -1.24 -23.95 -2.76
C VAL A 35 -0.36 -23.36 -3.85
N SER A 36 0.92 -23.75 -3.86
CA SER A 36 1.86 -23.36 -4.91
C SER A 36 1.41 -23.91 -6.27
N LYS A 37 1.47 -23.05 -7.29
CA LYS A 37 1.13 -23.38 -8.67
C LYS A 37 2.40 -23.28 -9.53
N PRO A 38 2.65 -24.23 -10.45
CA PRO A 38 3.79 -24.14 -11.36
C PRO A 38 3.78 -22.82 -12.12
N ASN A 39 4.97 -22.20 -12.27
CA ASN A 39 5.16 -20.94 -12.99
C ASN A 39 4.31 -19.77 -12.47
N ARG A 40 3.96 -19.78 -11.18
CA ARG A 40 3.35 -18.62 -10.50
C ARG A 40 4.28 -18.12 -9.41
N PRO A 41 4.50 -16.80 -9.31
CA PRO A 41 5.20 -16.23 -8.18
C PRO A 41 4.39 -16.43 -6.91
N VAL A 42 5.07 -16.36 -5.77
CA VAL A 42 4.41 -16.22 -4.47
C VAL A 42 4.21 -14.74 -4.16
N ILE A 43 3.07 -14.39 -3.54
CA ILE A 43 2.92 -13.06 -2.93
C ILE A 43 3.65 -13.11 -1.59
N LEU A 44 4.85 -12.53 -1.53
CA LEU A 44 5.64 -12.47 -0.31
C LEU A 44 5.31 -11.18 0.43
N THR A 45 4.90 -11.26 1.69
CA THR A 45 4.60 -10.08 2.51
C THR A 45 5.66 -9.86 3.59
N TYR A 46 6.02 -8.60 3.84
CA TYR A 46 6.93 -8.22 4.92
C TYR A 46 6.33 -7.05 5.75
N PRO A 47 6.04 -7.24 7.05
CA PRO A 47 5.44 -6.22 7.91
C PRO A 47 6.35 -5.03 8.23
N ASP A 48 5.76 -3.96 8.75
CA ASP A 48 6.49 -2.84 9.34
C ASP A 48 6.89 -3.10 10.81
N ILE A 49 7.71 -2.21 11.37
CA ILE A 49 8.09 -2.23 12.79
C ILE A 49 6.87 -2.19 13.71
N GLY A 50 6.92 -3.00 14.78
CA GLY A 50 5.84 -3.12 15.75
C GLY A 50 4.60 -3.87 15.26
N MET A 51 4.67 -4.49 14.07
CA MET A 51 3.62 -5.37 13.56
C MET A 51 4.22 -6.72 13.16
N ASN A 52 3.40 -7.77 13.32
CA ASN A 52 3.63 -9.06 12.68
C ASN A 52 2.72 -9.17 11.43
N HIS A 53 2.79 -10.29 10.71
CA HIS A 53 1.98 -10.45 9.50
C HIS A 53 0.47 -10.42 9.76
N LYS A 54 0.01 -10.88 10.93
CA LYS A 54 -1.41 -10.86 11.30
C LYS A 54 -1.90 -9.42 11.43
N MET A 55 -1.25 -8.65 12.30
CA MET A 55 -1.57 -7.24 12.51
C MET A 55 -1.44 -6.40 11.23
N CYS A 56 -0.46 -6.73 10.37
CA CYS A 56 -0.17 -5.93 9.19
C CYS A 56 -1.04 -6.26 7.97
N PHE A 57 -1.44 -7.53 7.80
CA PHE A 57 -2.01 -8.02 6.54
C PHE A 57 -3.22 -8.96 6.65
N GLU A 58 -3.53 -9.56 7.79
CA GLU A 58 -4.59 -10.58 7.87
C GLU A 58 -5.95 -10.03 7.46
N SER A 59 -6.34 -8.86 7.99
CA SER A 59 -7.59 -8.20 7.60
C SER A 59 -7.61 -7.81 6.12
N PHE A 60 -6.47 -7.44 5.55
CA PHE A 60 -6.34 -7.12 4.12
C PHE A 60 -6.58 -8.36 3.25
N PHE A 61 -5.88 -9.48 3.51
CA PHE A 61 -6.04 -10.70 2.72
C PHE A 61 -7.38 -11.42 2.94
N ASN A 62 -8.04 -11.20 4.08
CA ASN A 62 -9.39 -11.69 4.37
C ASN A 62 -10.50 -10.76 3.85
N HIS A 63 -10.15 -9.61 3.27
CA HIS A 63 -11.14 -8.73 2.65
C HIS A 63 -11.75 -9.43 1.42
N GLU A 64 -13.06 -9.28 1.21
CA GLU A 64 -13.80 -10.02 0.18
C GLU A 64 -13.22 -9.84 -1.24
N ASP A 65 -12.78 -8.62 -1.56
CA ASP A 65 -12.16 -8.30 -2.85
C ASP A 65 -10.80 -9.01 -3.04
N MET A 66 -10.07 -9.31 -1.96
CA MET A 66 -8.76 -9.96 -2.03
C MET A 66 -8.86 -11.45 -2.34
N HIS A 67 -10.01 -12.08 -2.07
CA HIS A 67 -10.22 -13.51 -2.34
C HIS A 67 -10.02 -13.86 -3.82
N GLU A 68 -10.33 -12.96 -4.76
CA GLU A 68 -10.06 -13.18 -6.18
C GLU A 68 -8.55 -13.35 -6.44
N ILE A 69 -7.72 -12.50 -5.83
CA ILE A 69 -6.26 -12.53 -5.97
C ILE A 69 -5.68 -13.72 -5.21
N ALA A 70 -6.08 -13.92 -3.94
CA ALA A 70 -5.55 -14.97 -3.06
C ALA A 70 -5.80 -16.39 -3.59
N ARG A 71 -6.82 -16.62 -4.43
CA ARG A 71 -7.04 -17.92 -5.09
C ARG A 71 -6.03 -18.21 -6.22
N HIS A 72 -5.37 -17.19 -6.75
CA HIS A 72 -4.45 -17.32 -7.88
C HIS A 72 -3.00 -17.51 -7.46
N PHE A 73 -2.61 -16.99 -6.29
CA PHE A 73 -1.24 -17.01 -5.81
C PHE A 73 -1.16 -17.64 -4.42
N PRO A 74 -0.13 -18.45 -4.13
CA PRO A 74 0.23 -18.71 -2.75
C PRO A 74 0.68 -17.40 -2.10
N ILE A 75 0.42 -17.25 -0.80
CA ILE A 75 0.85 -16.12 0.00
C ILE A 75 1.89 -16.62 1.01
N LEU A 76 3.04 -15.96 1.05
CA LEU A 76 4.13 -16.23 2.00
C LEU A 76 4.29 -15.01 2.90
N HIS A 77 3.82 -15.14 4.13
CA HIS A 77 4.02 -14.14 5.16
C HIS A 77 5.35 -14.38 5.86
N VAL A 78 6.27 -13.41 5.78
CA VAL A 78 7.55 -13.45 6.48
C VAL A 78 7.50 -12.50 7.68
N ASN A 79 7.77 -13.01 8.88
CA ASN A 79 7.94 -12.17 10.06
C ASN A 79 9.42 -11.90 10.30
N ALA A 80 9.76 -10.65 10.64
CA ALA A 80 11.12 -10.32 11.06
C ALA A 80 11.50 -11.13 12.33
N PRO A 81 12.80 -11.39 12.57
CA PRO A 81 13.26 -12.14 13.73
C PRO A 81 12.68 -11.59 15.04
N GLY A 82 12.10 -12.48 15.85
CA GLY A 82 11.47 -12.17 17.14
C GLY A 82 10.14 -11.40 17.06
N GLN A 83 9.57 -11.18 15.87
CA GLN A 83 8.32 -10.44 15.68
C GLN A 83 7.10 -11.34 15.45
N HIS A 84 7.24 -12.67 15.38
CA HIS A 84 6.09 -13.56 15.29
C HIS A 84 5.32 -13.61 16.62
N GLU A 85 4.04 -13.96 16.56
CA GLU A 85 3.21 -14.11 17.76
C GLU A 85 3.78 -15.19 18.69
N GLY A 86 3.82 -14.91 19.99
CA GLY A 86 4.40 -15.82 20.98
C GLY A 86 5.94 -15.91 20.96
N ALA A 87 6.63 -15.01 20.24
CA ALA A 87 8.08 -14.96 20.21
C ALA A 87 8.68 -14.76 21.62
N VAL A 88 9.61 -15.63 21.98
CA VAL A 88 10.44 -15.47 23.17
C VAL A 88 11.38 -14.27 23.01
N THR A 89 11.76 -13.66 24.13
CA THR A 89 12.77 -12.59 24.13
C THR A 89 14.09 -13.13 23.58
N LEU A 90 14.61 -12.47 22.55
CA LEU A 90 15.90 -12.81 21.96
C LEU A 90 17.02 -12.64 23.02
N SER A 91 18.01 -13.54 22.99
CA SER A 91 19.16 -13.50 23.90
C SER A 91 19.89 -12.16 23.82
N THR A 92 20.46 -11.70 24.93
CA THR A 92 21.34 -10.52 24.94
C THR A 92 22.62 -10.72 24.11
N GLU A 93 22.99 -11.97 23.83
CA GLU A 93 24.12 -12.33 22.96
C GLU A 93 23.73 -12.38 21.48
N TYR A 94 22.42 -12.35 21.17
CA TYR A 94 21.94 -12.34 19.80
C TYR A 94 22.22 -10.97 19.16
N THR A 95 22.97 -10.97 18.06
CA THR A 95 23.15 -9.77 17.24
C THR A 95 22.01 -9.69 16.23
N TYR A 96 21.10 -8.73 16.44
CA TYR A 96 19.98 -8.54 15.52
C TYR A 96 20.49 -8.21 14.10
N PRO A 97 19.95 -8.83 13.04
CA PRO A 97 20.47 -8.64 11.68
C PRO A 97 20.22 -7.22 11.19
N THR A 98 21.12 -6.67 10.38
CA THR A 98 20.90 -5.36 9.73
C THR A 98 19.81 -5.45 8.66
N MET A 99 19.29 -4.30 8.20
CA MET A 99 18.30 -4.26 7.11
C MET A 99 18.79 -4.95 5.82
N ASP A 100 20.09 -4.85 5.52
CA ASP A 100 20.71 -5.56 4.39
C ASP A 100 20.71 -7.08 4.65
N GLN A 101 21.12 -7.52 5.83
CA GLN A 101 21.13 -8.94 6.21
C GLN A 101 19.73 -9.55 6.27
N LEU A 102 18.72 -8.81 6.75
CA LEU A 102 17.32 -9.24 6.68
C LEU A 102 16.90 -9.51 5.23
N SER A 103 17.30 -8.67 4.28
CA SER A 103 17.00 -8.89 2.86
C SER A 103 17.72 -10.10 2.26
N GLU A 104 18.90 -10.43 2.76
CA GLU A 104 19.70 -11.60 2.35
C GLU A 104 19.12 -12.93 2.84
N THR A 105 18.20 -12.90 3.82
CA THR A 105 17.46 -14.12 4.24
C THR A 105 16.42 -14.57 3.21
N LEU A 106 15.89 -13.66 2.39
CA LEU A 106 14.76 -13.95 1.51
C LEU A 106 15.08 -14.97 0.41
N PRO A 107 16.23 -14.93 -0.30
CA PRO A 107 16.62 -16.00 -1.20
C PRO A 107 16.68 -17.38 -0.53
N ILE A 108 17.13 -17.45 0.73
CA ILE A 108 17.24 -18.69 1.51
C ILE A 108 15.84 -19.24 1.80
N VAL A 109 14.93 -18.37 2.25
CA VAL A 109 13.52 -18.72 2.50
C VAL A 109 12.83 -19.22 1.24
N LEU A 110 12.99 -18.51 0.12
CA LEU A 110 12.39 -18.91 -1.16
C LEU A 110 12.92 -20.26 -1.65
N ASN A 111 14.23 -20.48 -1.55
CA ASN A 111 14.84 -21.74 -1.94
C ASN A 111 14.39 -22.91 -1.05
N HIS A 112 14.31 -22.70 0.27
CA HIS A 112 13.81 -23.71 1.23
C HIS A 112 12.36 -24.11 0.92
N LEU A 113 11.52 -23.14 0.57
CA LEU A 113 10.10 -23.36 0.29
C LEU A 113 9.79 -23.71 -1.18
N GLY A 114 10.80 -23.75 -2.06
CA GLY A 114 10.64 -24.10 -3.47
C GLY A 114 9.96 -23.03 -4.33
N PHE A 115 10.07 -21.75 -3.97
CA PHE A 115 9.57 -20.63 -4.77
C PHE A 115 10.66 -20.05 -5.66
N ASN A 116 10.34 -19.86 -6.95
CA ASN A 116 11.30 -19.36 -7.95
C ASN A 116 11.34 -17.83 -8.05
N SER A 117 10.24 -17.17 -7.73
CA SER A 117 10.06 -15.73 -7.88
C SER A 117 8.94 -15.20 -6.99
N VAL A 118 8.94 -13.89 -6.75
CA VAL A 118 7.95 -13.23 -5.88
C VAL A 118 7.32 -12.00 -6.50
N ILE A 119 6.10 -11.72 -6.06
CA ILE A 119 5.54 -10.38 -6.01
C ILE A 119 5.62 -9.93 -4.56
N GLY A 120 6.48 -8.97 -4.25
CA GLY A 120 6.70 -8.52 -2.88
C GLY A 120 5.70 -7.45 -2.45
N LEU A 121 5.10 -7.59 -1.28
CA LEU A 121 4.23 -6.60 -0.64
C LEU A 121 4.83 -6.20 0.72
N GLY A 122 5.34 -4.98 0.83
CA GLY A 122 6.02 -4.52 2.05
C GLY A 122 5.41 -3.24 2.58
N VAL A 123 5.41 -3.09 3.91
CA VAL A 123 5.01 -1.86 4.61
C VAL A 123 6.20 -1.32 5.39
N GLY A 124 6.54 -0.04 5.22
CA GLY A 124 7.60 0.66 5.95
C GLY A 124 8.95 -0.07 5.95
N ALA A 125 9.36 -0.62 7.09
CA ALA A 125 10.56 -1.45 7.23
C ALA A 125 10.54 -2.65 6.30
N GLY A 126 9.40 -3.35 6.17
CA GLY A 126 9.23 -4.43 5.21
C GLY A 126 9.37 -3.97 3.77
N ALA A 127 8.84 -2.78 3.43
CA ALA A 127 9.07 -2.20 2.10
C ALA A 127 10.57 -1.94 1.84
N ASN A 128 11.31 -1.45 2.85
CA ASN A 128 12.75 -1.21 2.74
C ASN A 128 13.53 -2.52 2.53
N ILE A 129 13.20 -3.57 3.28
CA ILE A 129 13.80 -4.92 3.14
C ILE A 129 13.53 -5.48 1.75
N LEU A 130 12.29 -5.41 1.26
CA LEU A 130 11.94 -5.91 -0.07
C LEU A 130 12.59 -5.12 -1.20
N MET A 131 12.76 -3.81 -1.03
CA MET A 131 13.50 -3.00 -2.00
C MET A 131 14.99 -3.38 -2.04
N ARG A 132 15.64 -3.63 -0.89
CA ARG A 132 17.02 -4.16 -0.84
C ARG A 132 17.13 -5.51 -1.52
N PHE A 133 16.19 -6.40 -1.22
CA PHE A 133 16.12 -7.72 -1.84
C PHE A 133 16.02 -7.63 -3.37
N ALA A 134 15.13 -6.80 -3.90
CA ALA A 134 14.99 -6.62 -5.35
C ALA A 134 16.18 -5.93 -6.02
N LEU A 135 16.89 -5.05 -5.30
CA LEU A 135 18.11 -4.43 -5.81
C LEU A 135 19.28 -5.43 -5.90
N ASN A 136 19.34 -6.38 -4.96
CA ASN A 136 20.42 -7.37 -4.86
C ASN A 136 20.15 -8.65 -5.67
N TYR A 137 18.88 -9.05 -5.76
CA TYR A 137 18.41 -10.29 -6.40
C TYR A 137 17.26 -10.02 -7.39
N PRO A 138 17.48 -9.18 -8.42
CA PRO A 138 16.41 -8.74 -9.31
C PRO A 138 15.73 -9.89 -10.07
N ASP A 139 16.43 -11.00 -10.30
CA ASP A 139 15.88 -12.15 -11.03
C ASP A 139 14.85 -12.95 -10.21
N LEU A 140 14.80 -12.75 -8.88
CA LEU A 140 13.82 -13.37 -7.99
C LEU A 140 12.57 -12.50 -7.77
N VAL A 141 12.54 -11.28 -8.31
CA VAL A 141 11.46 -10.31 -8.03
C VAL A 141 10.78 -9.87 -9.32
N GLU A 142 9.51 -10.25 -9.45
CA GLU A 142 8.70 -9.89 -10.62
C GLU A 142 8.04 -8.52 -10.46
N GLY A 143 7.67 -8.17 -9.22
CA GLY A 143 7.10 -6.87 -8.90
C GLY A 143 7.15 -6.56 -7.41
N LEU A 144 7.10 -5.27 -7.07
CA LEU A 144 7.04 -4.78 -5.70
C LEU A 144 5.85 -3.85 -5.49
N VAL A 145 5.14 -4.04 -4.39
CA VAL A 145 4.15 -3.12 -3.84
C VAL A 145 4.68 -2.62 -2.50
N LEU A 146 5.00 -1.33 -2.44
CA LEU A 146 5.76 -0.72 -1.35
C LEU A 146 4.93 0.38 -0.69
N ILE A 147 4.35 0.06 0.46
CA ILE A 147 3.54 0.98 1.26
C ILE A 147 4.46 1.70 2.24
N ASN A 148 4.40 3.04 2.26
CA ASN A 148 5.18 3.89 3.17
C ASN A 148 6.70 3.62 3.16
N ILE A 149 7.28 3.34 1.99
CA ILE A 149 8.73 3.13 1.86
C ILE A 149 9.52 4.38 2.27
N ASN A 150 10.53 4.20 3.12
CA ASN A 150 11.59 5.18 3.34
C ASN A 150 12.93 4.61 2.85
N PRO A 151 13.49 5.10 1.72
CA PRO A 151 14.77 4.62 1.21
C PRO A 151 15.98 5.30 1.87
N ASN A 152 15.77 6.36 2.65
CA ASN A 152 16.85 7.18 3.21
C ASN A 152 17.34 6.58 4.54
N ALA A 153 18.61 6.83 4.88
CA ALA A 153 19.10 6.62 6.24
C ALA A 153 18.36 7.58 7.20
N GLU A 154 18.23 7.20 8.48
CA GLU A 154 17.62 8.12 9.45
C GLU A 154 18.51 9.37 9.62
N GLY A 155 17.92 10.55 9.42
CA GLY A 155 18.63 11.82 9.54
C GLY A 155 18.96 12.14 10.99
N ILE A 156 20.13 12.76 11.23
CA ILE A 156 20.52 13.26 12.56
C ILE A 156 19.46 14.21 13.12
N VAL A 157 18.83 15.02 12.24
CA VAL A 157 17.79 16.00 12.63
C VAL A 157 16.50 15.32 13.11
N ASP A 158 16.07 14.23 12.47
CA ASP A 158 14.86 13.47 12.85
C ASP A 158 15.07 12.70 14.16
N SER A 159 16.30 12.19 14.35
CA SER A 159 16.72 11.57 15.62
C SER A 159 16.77 12.58 16.77
N VAL A 160 17.06 13.85 16.49
CA VAL A 160 17.19 14.90 17.51
C VAL A 160 15.83 15.54 17.83
N THR A 161 14.95 15.77 16.87
CA THR A 161 13.59 16.24 17.14
C THR A 161 12.78 15.23 17.95
N SER A 162 12.88 13.93 17.63
CA SER A 162 12.26 12.86 18.43
C SER A 162 12.83 12.75 19.85
N LYS A 163 14.10 13.13 20.07
CA LYS A 163 14.73 13.16 21.40
C LYS A 163 14.43 14.43 22.22
N ILE A 164 14.13 15.57 21.57
CA ILE A 164 13.96 16.88 22.22
C ILE A 164 12.49 17.16 22.59
N THR A 165 11.51 16.60 21.87
CA THR A 165 10.10 16.68 22.26
C THR A 165 9.82 15.71 23.42
N GLY A 166 10.20 16.13 24.64
CA GLY A 166 10.19 15.32 25.85
C GLY A 166 8.82 14.80 26.29
N TRP A 167 8.41 13.66 25.74
CA TRP A 167 7.66 12.65 26.48
C TRP A 167 8.62 11.47 26.70
N THR A 168 8.58 10.81 27.85
CA THR A 168 9.27 9.54 28.07
C THR A 168 8.66 8.49 27.13
N HIS A 169 9.09 8.45 25.87
CA HIS A 169 8.46 7.61 24.86
C HIS A 169 8.81 6.14 25.11
N THR A 170 7.78 5.34 25.38
CA THR A 170 7.87 3.89 25.34
C THR A 170 8.22 3.42 23.93
N VAL A 171 8.67 2.17 23.79
CA VAL A 171 8.88 1.56 22.45
C VAL A 171 7.57 1.63 21.65
N THR A 172 6.45 1.34 22.30
CA THR A 172 5.10 1.42 21.73
C THR A 172 4.77 2.82 21.21
N ASP A 173 4.98 3.88 21.98
CA ASP A 173 4.67 5.25 21.52
C ASP A 173 5.54 5.69 20.35
N THR A 174 6.79 5.21 20.30
CA THR A 174 7.68 5.45 19.16
C THR A 174 7.15 4.77 17.91
N VAL A 175 6.70 3.51 18.03
CA VAL A 175 6.05 2.77 16.93
C VAL A 175 4.77 3.48 16.47
N ILE A 176 3.89 3.89 17.39
CA ILE A 176 2.65 4.62 17.05
C ILE A 176 2.95 5.89 16.26
N SER A 177 3.96 6.66 16.67
CA SER A 177 4.36 7.89 15.99
C SER A 177 5.02 7.66 14.63
N HIS A 178 5.57 6.46 14.40
CA HIS A 178 6.09 6.04 13.10
C HIS A 178 4.96 5.59 12.16
N LEU A 179 3.97 4.86 12.67
CA LEU A 179 2.89 4.31 11.85
C LEU A 179 1.85 5.37 11.47
N PHE A 180 1.48 6.26 12.38
CA PHE A 180 0.33 7.15 12.23
C PHE A 180 0.71 8.63 12.13
N GLY A 181 -0.05 9.39 11.35
CA GLY A 181 0.14 10.84 11.22
C GLY A 181 -0.29 11.57 12.50
N LYS A 182 0.29 12.74 12.79
CA LYS A 182 -0.04 13.53 14.00
C LYS A 182 -1.53 13.80 14.18
N LYS A 183 -2.20 14.21 13.09
CA LYS A 183 -3.64 14.46 13.06
C LYS A 183 -4.43 13.20 13.40
N GLU A 184 -4.04 12.05 12.86
CA GLU A 184 -4.68 10.76 13.13
C GLU A 184 -4.51 10.35 14.60
N ILE A 185 -3.31 10.51 15.15
CA ILE A 185 -3.01 10.28 16.57
C ILE A 185 -3.89 11.15 17.49
N GLU A 186 -4.10 12.41 17.12
CA GLU A 186 -4.86 13.40 17.90
C GLU A 186 -6.38 13.27 17.76
N THR A 187 -6.88 12.61 16.71
CA THR A 187 -8.31 12.60 16.37
C THR A 187 -8.96 11.23 16.42
N ASN A 188 -8.21 10.15 16.21
CA ASN A 188 -8.73 8.78 16.15
C ASN A 188 -8.26 7.97 17.36
N HIS A 189 -8.66 8.39 18.56
CA HIS A 189 -8.16 7.79 19.80
C HIS A 189 -8.45 6.29 19.92
N ASP A 190 -9.61 5.80 19.47
CA ASP A 190 -9.97 4.38 19.57
C ASP A 190 -9.04 3.49 18.73
N LEU A 191 -8.72 3.91 17.51
CA LEU A 191 -7.75 3.21 16.65
C LEU A 191 -6.38 3.14 17.33
N ILE A 192 -5.89 4.28 17.83
CA ILE A 192 -4.58 4.34 18.46
C ILE A 192 -4.54 3.53 19.75
N CYS A 193 -5.61 3.55 20.55
CA CYS A 193 -5.71 2.73 21.77
C CYS A 193 -5.69 1.25 21.44
N THR A 194 -6.43 0.84 20.40
CA THR A 194 -6.44 -0.55 19.91
C THR A 194 -5.04 -0.97 19.48
N PHE A 195 -4.36 -0.16 18.65
CA PHE A 195 -3.00 -0.46 18.22
C PHE A 195 -1.99 -0.52 19.36
N ARG A 196 -2.08 0.39 20.34
CA ARG A 196 -1.24 0.32 21.54
C ARG A 196 -1.46 -0.98 22.30
N HIS A 197 -2.71 -1.35 22.51
CA HIS A 197 -3.08 -2.58 23.19
C HIS A 197 -2.55 -3.82 22.43
N ASP A 198 -2.72 -3.86 21.11
CA ASP A 198 -2.29 -4.98 20.28
C ASP A 198 -0.76 -5.13 20.29
N ILE A 199 0.00 -4.03 20.19
CA ILE A 199 1.46 -4.07 20.31
C ILE A 199 1.87 -4.63 21.68
N MET A 200 1.25 -4.16 22.76
CA MET A 200 1.58 -4.61 24.12
C MET A 200 1.18 -6.06 24.40
N THR A 201 0.19 -6.58 23.66
CA THR A 201 -0.38 -7.92 23.90
C THR A 201 0.28 -8.98 23.03
N TYR A 202 0.49 -8.69 21.74
CA TYR A 202 0.90 -9.70 20.74
C TYR A 202 2.37 -9.62 20.36
N MET A 203 3.07 -8.53 20.70
CA MET A 203 4.47 -8.33 20.35
C MET A 203 5.38 -8.41 21.57
N ASN A 204 6.58 -8.94 21.39
CA ASN A 204 7.62 -8.91 22.41
C ASN A 204 8.33 -7.55 22.39
N GLU A 205 8.13 -6.72 23.42
CA GLU A 205 8.65 -5.35 23.48
C GLU A 205 10.17 -5.27 23.27
N SER A 206 10.95 -6.18 23.86
CA SER A 206 12.41 -6.21 23.71
C SER A 206 12.82 -6.51 22.26
N ASN A 207 12.13 -7.45 21.62
CA ASN A 207 12.40 -7.78 20.22
C ASN A 207 11.96 -6.65 19.28
N VAL A 208 10.83 -5.99 19.56
CA VAL A 208 10.38 -4.80 18.81
C VAL A 208 11.43 -3.69 18.92
N ALA A 209 11.99 -3.45 20.11
CA ALA A 209 13.04 -2.47 20.31
C ALA A 209 14.29 -2.78 19.48
N GLN A 210 14.67 -4.07 19.34
CA GLN A 210 15.79 -4.47 18.48
C GLN A 210 15.48 -4.21 17.00
N PHE A 211 14.28 -4.57 16.52
CA PHE A 211 13.89 -4.35 15.12
C PHE A 211 13.77 -2.84 14.79
N LEU A 212 13.23 -2.04 15.71
CA LEU A 212 13.19 -0.59 15.62
C LEU A 212 14.61 -0.01 15.49
N ARG A 213 15.55 -0.43 16.35
CA ARG A 213 16.96 0.00 16.26
C ARG A 213 17.62 -0.40 14.95
N CYS A 214 17.33 -1.61 14.46
CA CYS A 214 17.79 -2.08 13.15
C CYS A 214 17.29 -1.16 12.03
N TYR A 215 15.98 -0.87 12.01
CA TYR A 215 15.39 0.01 11.01
C TYR A 215 15.95 1.43 11.08
N ASN A 216 16.13 1.97 12.27
CA ASN A 216 16.70 3.30 12.51
C ASN A 216 18.18 3.39 12.09
N SER A 217 18.92 2.29 12.20
CA SER A 217 20.33 2.20 11.78
C SER A 217 20.51 1.88 10.29
N ARG A 218 19.43 1.91 9.49
CA ARG A 218 19.48 1.55 8.06
C ARG A 218 20.39 2.48 7.26
N THR A 219 21.08 1.90 6.29
CA THR A 219 21.84 2.63 5.28
C THR A 219 20.91 3.20 4.21
N ALA A 220 21.29 4.28 3.54
CA ALA A 220 20.51 4.81 2.43
C ALA A 220 20.54 3.84 1.23
N LEU A 221 19.37 3.64 0.62
CA LEU A 221 19.27 3.02 -0.71
C LEU A 221 19.70 4.09 -1.70
N GLU A 222 20.97 4.04 -2.13
CA GLU A 222 21.61 4.96 -3.10
C GLU A 222 20.96 4.88 -4.50
N LEU A 223 19.67 5.21 -4.57
CA LEU A 223 18.82 5.11 -5.76
C LEU A 223 19.13 6.24 -6.72
N LYS A 224 19.34 5.90 -7.99
CA LYS A 224 19.55 6.88 -9.07
C LYS A 224 18.63 6.56 -10.24
N ARG A 225 17.78 7.52 -10.59
CA ARG A 225 16.88 7.42 -11.73
C ARG A 225 17.71 7.27 -13.02
N PRO A 226 17.44 6.24 -13.85
CA PRO A 226 18.08 6.12 -15.15
C PRO A 226 17.76 7.33 -16.05
N ILE A 227 18.74 7.81 -16.80
CA ILE A 227 18.55 8.88 -17.78
C ILE A 227 18.41 8.23 -19.16
N PRO A 228 17.27 8.42 -19.86
CA PRO A 228 17.10 7.87 -21.21
C PRO A 228 18.23 8.29 -22.15
N GLY A 229 18.80 7.33 -22.88
CA GLY A 229 19.88 7.58 -23.83
C GLY A 229 21.28 7.71 -23.23
N VAL A 230 21.43 7.64 -21.90
CA VAL A 230 22.73 7.63 -21.23
C VAL A 230 22.94 6.29 -20.53
N ASN A 231 23.95 5.52 -20.97
CA ASN A 231 24.35 4.25 -20.37
C ASN A 231 25.14 4.46 -19.05
N LEU A 232 24.54 5.18 -18.10
CA LEU A 232 24.99 5.16 -16.71
C LEU A 232 24.21 4.07 -15.99
N ASN A 233 24.92 3.08 -15.43
CA ASN A 233 24.34 2.03 -14.59
C ASN A 233 23.84 2.64 -13.27
N GLY A 234 22.71 3.35 -13.30
CA GLY A 234 22.02 3.83 -12.11
C GLY A 234 21.52 2.64 -11.29
N ARG A 235 21.83 2.62 -9.99
CA ARG A 235 21.26 1.64 -9.06
C ARG A 235 19.76 1.96 -8.91
N THR A 236 18.91 1.18 -9.56
CA THR A 236 17.45 1.32 -9.51
C THR A 236 16.78 -0.05 -9.60
N LEU A 237 15.47 -0.10 -9.35
CA LEU A 237 14.69 -1.33 -9.46
C LEU A 237 14.53 -1.78 -10.91
N LYS A 238 14.72 -3.09 -11.14
CA LYS A 238 14.51 -3.71 -12.47
C LYS A 238 13.08 -4.25 -12.63
N CYS A 239 12.35 -4.50 -11.56
CA CYS A 239 10.97 -5.00 -11.60
C CYS A 239 9.96 -3.83 -11.69
N SER A 240 8.72 -4.13 -12.09
CA SER A 240 7.63 -3.17 -11.94
C SER A 240 7.38 -2.87 -10.47
N SER A 241 7.07 -1.63 -10.14
CA SER A 241 6.96 -1.18 -8.75
C SER A 241 5.74 -0.27 -8.55
N LEU A 242 4.96 -0.53 -7.50
CA LEU A 242 3.85 0.31 -7.08
C LEU A 242 4.17 0.89 -5.70
N LEU A 243 4.41 2.20 -5.64
CA LEU A 243 4.61 2.93 -4.40
C LEU A 243 3.27 3.46 -3.90
N ILE A 244 3.00 3.30 -2.60
CA ILE A 244 1.71 3.68 -2.01
C ILE A 244 1.93 4.46 -0.72
N ALA A 245 1.18 5.56 -0.55
CA ALA A 245 1.09 6.30 0.70
C ALA A 245 -0.31 6.92 0.83
N GLY A 246 -0.82 7.00 2.06
CA GLY A 246 -2.01 7.81 2.36
C GLY A 246 -1.69 9.31 2.32
N ASP A 247 -2.68 10.14 2.01
CA ASP A 247 -2.51 11.60 1.99
C ASP A 247 -2.21 12.19 3.37
N ASP A 248 -2.67 11.55 4.45
CA ASP A 248 -2.38 11.94 5.85
C ASP A 248 -1.25 11.07 6.48
N SER A 249 -0.56 10.23 5.69
CA SER A 249 0.54 9.36 6.16
C SER A 249 1.78 10.17 6.57
N PRO A 250 2.48 9.80 7.67
CA PRO A 250 3.74 10.44 8.05
C PRO A 250 4.86 10.21 7.01
N SER A 251 4.71 9.23 6.12
CA SER A 251 5.72 8.84 5.12
C SER A 251 5.47 9.43 3.73
N LEU A 252 4.39 10.20 3.51
CA LEU A 252 3.98 10.64 2.17
C LEU A 252 5.11 11.34 1.40
N GLU A 253 5.73 12.36 1.99
CA GLU A 253 6.78 13.14 1.31
C GLU A 253 7.99 12.29 0.97
N VAL A 254 8.35 11.36 1.85
CA VAL A 254 9.46 10.43 1.64
C VAL A 254 9.16 9.46 0.49
N VAL A 255 7.92 8.98 0.39
CA VAL A 255 7.50 8.10 -0.72
C VAL A 255 7.50 8.86 -2.06
N VAL A 256 7.07 10.12 -2.07
CA VAL A 256 7.14 11.00 -3.24
C VAL A 256 8.61 11.24 -3.66
N GLU A 257 9.50 11.50 -2.70
CA GLU A 257 10.94 11.64 -2.96
C GLU A 257 11.52 10.34 -3.51
N CYS A 258 11.15 9.18 -2.95
CA CYS A 258 11.57 7.87 -3.46
C CYS A 258 11.17 7.68 -4.92
N ASN A 259 9.91 7.99 -5.27
CA ASN A 259 9.42 7.93 -6.66
C ASN A 259 10.28 8.78 -7.61
N SER A 260 10.76 9.95 -7.16
CA SER A 260 11.62 10.83 -7.94
C SER A 260 12.97 10.19 -8.33
N LYS A 261 13.41 9.17 -7.59
CA LYS A 261 14.68 8.45 -7.79
C LYS A 261 14.53 7.12 -8.56
N LEU A 262 13.31 6.68 -8.85
CA LEU A 262 13.03 5.43 -9.58
C LEU A 262 12.74 5.67 -11.07
N ASP A 263 12.84 4.61 -11.86
CA ASP A 263 12.50 4.62 -13.30
C ASP A 263 10.99 4.82 -13.49
N PRO A 264 10.54 5.93 -14.09
CA PRO A 264 9.11 6.22 -14.27
C PRO A 264 8.40 5.28 -15.26
N THR A 265 9.14 4.49 -16.06
CA THR A 265 8.54 3.52 -16.99
C THR A 265 8.12 2.22 -16.30
N ARG A 266 8.65 1.95 -15.10
CA ARG A 266 8.38 0.74 -14.31
C ARG A 266 7.71 1.05 -12.97
N THR A 267 7.76 2.29 -12.52
CA THR A 267 7.23 2.70 -11.21
C THR A 267 5.97 3.53 -11.34
N THR A 268 4.95 3.17 -10.57
CA THR A 268 3.72 3.97 -10.37
C THR A 268 3.65 4.43 -8.92
N LEU A 269 3.25 5.69 -8.71
CA LEU A 269 2.93 6.24 -7.40
C LEU A 269 1.41 6.34 -7.25
N LEU A 270 0.87 5.71 -6.20
CA LEU A 270 -0.52 5.81 -5.79
C LEU A 270 -0.62 6.55 -4.46
N LYS A 271 -1.11 7.79 -4.51
CA LYS A 271 -1.53 8.53 -3.33
C LYS A 271 -2.97 8.19 -3.00
N MET A 272 -3.23 7.65 -1.81
CA MET A 272 -4.57 7.26 -1.37
C MET A 272 -5.22 8.41 -0.63
N ALA A 273 -6.25 8.99 -1.24
CA ALA A 273 -7.03 10.07 -0.66
C ALA A 273 -7.79 9.60 0.59
N ASP A 274 -7.92 10.51 1.57
CA ASP A 274 -8.61 10.28 2.85
C ASP A 274 -8.08 9.05 3.61
N CYS A 275 -6.77 8.80 3.52
CA CYS A 275 -6.11 7.64 4.07
C CYS A 275 -4.94 8.07 4.96
N GLY A 276 -4.81 7.43 6.13
CA GLY A 276 -3.77 7.74 7.11
C GLY A 276 -2.54 6.87 6.95
N GLY A 277 -2.02 6.43 8.09
CA GLY A 277 -0.77 5.69 8.21
C GLY A 277 -0.78 4.29 7.58
N LEU A 278 -1.93 3.60 7.55
CA LEU A 278 -1.96 2.17 7.20
C LEU A 278 -2.98 1.89 6.08
N PRO A 279 -2.66 2.19 4.81
CA PRO A 279 -3.60 2.05 3.70
C PRO A 279 -4.22 0.66 3.52
N GLN A 280 -3.50 -0.38 3.90
CA GLN A 280 -3.99 -1.76 3.83
C GLN A 280 -5.06 -2.08 4.88
N LEU A 281 -5.16 -1.28 5.94
CA LEU A 281 -6.18 -1.42 6.99
C LEU A 281 -7.29 -0.37 6.82
N ASP A 282 -6.94 0.86 6.46
CA ASP A 282 -7.89 1.96 6.30
C ASP A 282 -8.79 1.80 5.07
N GLN A 283 -8.20 1.39 3.95
CA GLN A 283 -8.89 1.34 2.65
C GLN A 283 -8.57 0.05 1.86
N PRO A 284 -8.80 -1.14 2.45
CA PRO A 284 -8.41 -2.44 1.88
C PRO A 284 -9.01 -2.67 0.49
N ALA A 285 -10.27 -2.29 0.25
CA ALA A 285 -10.93 -2.44 -1.06
C ALA A 285 -10.20 -1.68 -2.18
N LYS A 286 -9.81 -0.42 -1.94
CA LYS A 286 -9.09 0.40 -2.93
C LYS A 286 -7.68 -0.12 -3.16
N LEU A 287 -7.00 -0.55 -2.09
CA LEU A 287 -5.67 -1.16 -2.21
C LEU A 287 -5.74 -2.47 -2.99
N THR A 288 -6.79 -3.27 -2.79
CA THR A 288 -7.04 -4.51 -3.52
C THR A 288 -7.25 -4.25 -5.01
N GLU A 289 -8.04 -3.24 -5.36
CA GLU A 289 -8.23 -2.83 -6.76
C GLU A 289 -6.89 -2.43 -7.40
N ALA A 290 -6.07 -1.64 -6.70
CA ALA A 290 -4.75 -1.25 -7.17
C ALA A 290 -3.80 -2.45 -7.35
N LEU A 291 -3.79 -3.38 -6.38
CA LEU A 291 -3.01 -4.62 -6.46
C LEU A 291 -3.47 -5.47 -7.64
N LYS A 292 -4.78 -5.55 -7.90
CA LYS A 292 -5.32 -6.28 -9.05
C LYS A 292 -4.78 -5.73 -10.37
N TYR A 293 -4.84 -4.40 -10.56
CA TYR A 293 -4.29 -3.78 -11.77
C TYR A 293 -2.79 -3.97 -11.90
N PHE A 294 -2.05 -3.90 -10.78
CA PHE A 294 -0.62 -4.13 -10.76
C PHE A 294 -0.26 -5.55 -11.21
N VAL A 295 -0.92 -6.56 -10.63
CA VAL A 295 -0.74 -7.97 -10.98
C VAL A 295 -1.15 -8.26 -12.42
N GLN A 296 -2.21 -7.61 -12.92
CA GLN A 296 -2.60 -7.66 -14.34
C GLN A 296 -1.54 -7.05 -15.26
N GLY A 297 -0.93 -5.93 -14.87
CA GLY A 297 0.18 -5.31 -15.59
C GLY A 297 1.42 -6.21 -15.70
N LEU A 298 1.61 -7.14 -14.75
CA LEU A 298 2.64 -8.18 -14.81
C LEU A 298 2.28 -9.36 -15.73
N GLY A 299 1.07 -9.40 -16.28
CA GLY A 299 0.59 -10.48 -17.16
C GLY A 299 -0.13 -11.62 -16.44
N TYR A 300 -0.43 -11.45 -15.15
CA TYR A 300 -1.22 -12.42 -14.38
C TYR A 300 -2.70 -12.06 -14.35
N MET A 301 -3.58 -13.02 -14.05
CA MET A 301 -5.03 -12.81 -13.92
C MET A 301 -5.69 -12.00 -15.07
N PRO A 302 -5.42 -12.30 -16.37
CA PRO A 302 -5.96 -11.50 -17.49
C PRO A 302 -7.49 -11.56 -17.60
N SER A 303 -8.12 -12.61 -17.07
CA SER A 303 -9.57 -12.82 -17.09
C SER A 303 -10.30 -12.24 -15.88
N ALA A 304 -9.57 -11.71 -14.88
CA ALA A 304 -10.18 -11.11 -13.70
C ALA A 304 -10.89 -9.80 -14.09
N CYS A 305 -12.18 -9.70 -13.77
CA CYS A 305 -13.01 -8.61 -14.27
C CYS A 305 -12.66 -7.30 -13.57
N MET A 306 -12.37 -6.22 -14.31
CA MET A 306 -12.14 -4.92 -13.66
C MET A 306 -13.44 -4.43 -13.03
N THR A 307 -13.46 -4.28 -11.71
CA THR A 307 -14.64 -3.95 -10.89
C THR A 307 -15.32 -2.64 -11.32
N ARG A 308 -14.56 -1.69 -11.90
CA ARG A 308 -15.11 -0.45 -12.47
C ARG A 308 -15.72 -0.59 -13.87
N LEU A 309 -15.21 -1.51 -14.71
CA LEU A 309 -15.73 -1.70 -16.07
C LEU A 309 -16.99 -2.58 -16.10
N SER A 310 -17.13 -3.51 -15.16
CA SER A 310 -18.33 -4.36 -15.04
C SER A 310 -19.56 -3.59 -14.57
N ARG A 311 -19.42 -2.60 -13.69
CA ARG A 311 -20.52 -1.72 -13.27
C ARG A 311 -21.05 -0.80 -14.38
N SER A 312 -20.31 -0.65 -15.48
CA SER A 312 -20.73 0.13 -16.65
C SER A 312 -21.48 -0.71 -17.71
N ARG A 313 -21.57 -2.04 -17.54
CA ARG A 313 -22.48 -2.87 -18.35
C ARG A 313 -23.84 -2.89 -17.68
N THR A 314 -24.61 -1.82 -17.85
CA THR A 314 -26.07 -1.94 -17.78
C THR A 314 -26.49 -2.96 -18.83
N THR A 315 -27.00 -4.10 -18.38
CA THR A 315 -27.74 -5.04 -19.21
C THR A 315 -28.87 -4.28 -19.88
N SER A 316 -28.78 -4.07 -21.20
CA SER A 316 -29.91 -3.61 -21.99
C SER A 316 -30.91 -4.75 -22.05
N THR A 317 -31.72 -4.87 -21.00
CA THR A 317 -32.84 -5.79 -20.95
C THR A 317 -33.90 -5.27 -21.90
N SER A 318 -34.08 -6.00 -23.00
CA SER A 318 -35.14 -5.80 -24.00
C SER A 318 -36.52 -5.75 -23.34
N SER A 319 -37.21 -4.62 -23.45
CA SER A 319 -38.66 -4.56 -23.23
C SER A 319 -39.39 -4.77 -24.56
N VAL A 320 -39.73 -6.04 -24.81
CA VAL A 320 -40.88 -6.40 -25.65
C VAL A 320 -42.10 -6.12 -24.77
N MET A 321 -43.02 -5.26 -25.24
CA MET A 321 -44.45 -5.15 -24.93
C MET A 321 -44.91 -3.70 -25.11
N SER A 322 -45.53 -3.39 -26.24
CA SER A 322 -46.56 -2.35 -26.30
C SER A 322 -47.66 -2.82 -27.25
N THR A 323 -48.75 -3.28 -26.63
CA THR A 323 -50.02 -3.55 -27.29
C THR A 323 -50.72 -2.23 -27.61
N ASP A 324 -51.04 -2.08 -28.90
CA ASP A 324 -52.27 -1.53 -29.48
C ASP A 324 -52.82 -0.18 -28.97
N SER A 325 -52.79 0.82 -29.85
CA SER A 325 -53.82 1.86 -30.00
C SER A 325 -53.59 2.57 -31.34
N GLY A 326 -54.40 2.22 -32.34
CA GLY A 326 -54.27 2.73 -33.71
C GLY A 326 -54.72 4.18 -33.94
N ARG A 327 -54.22 4.77 -35.02
CA ARG A 327 -54.96 5.44 -36.12
C ARG A 327 -54.01 6.24 -37.01
N GLY A 328 -54.10 6.00 -38.33
CA GLY A 328 -54.11 7.08 -39.33
C GLY A 328 -52.80 7.45 -40.04
N ARG A 329 -52.62 6.85 -41.22
CA ARG A 329 -52.02 7.40 -42.47
C ARG A 329 -51.78 8.92 -42.51
N ALA A 330 -50.61 9.36 -43.01
CA ALA A 330 -50.36 9.70 -44.43
C ALA A 330 -49.13 10.64 -44.60
N HIS A 331 -48.37 10.38 -45.67
CA HIS A 331 -47.38 11.24 -46.29
C HIS A 331 -47.94 12.63 -46.69
N THR A 332 -47.08 13.65 -46.68
CA THR A 332 -46.77 14.47 -47.89
C THR A 332 -45.49 15.28 -47.68
N ASP A 333 -44.56 15.12 -48.62
CA ASP A 333 -43.52 16.10 -48.99
C ASP A 333 -44.15 17.26 -49.77
N GLU A 334 -43.65 18.48 -49.57
CA GLU A 334 -43.36 19.53 -50.57
C GLU A 334 -42.94 20.81 -49.82
N ALA A 335 -41.67 21.23 -49.88
CA ALA A 335 -41.10 22.15 -50.86
C ALA A 335 -41.65 23.60 -50.79
N GLN A 336 -40.84 24.56 -50.29
CA GLN A 336 -40.54 25.80 -51.03
C GLN A 336 -39.48 26.69 -50.36
N ARG A 337 -38.86 27.47 -51.26
CA ARG A 337 -37.63 28.29 -51.16
C ARG A 337 -37.84 29.67 -50.53
N GLY A 338 -36.72 30.28 -50.07
CA GLY A 338 -36.53 31.73 -49.85
C GLY A 338 -35.56 31.98 -48.68
N LEU A 339 -34.25 32.20 -48.85
CA LEU A 339 -33.47 33.32 -49.40
C LEU A 339 -33.52 34.62 -48.53
N TRP A 340 -32.32 35.10 -48.13
CA TRP A 340 -31.95 36.37 -47.43
C TRP A 340 -32.29 36.44 -45.93
N SER A 341 -31.50 36.98 -44.99
CA SER A 341 -30.23 37.73 -44.97
C SER A 341 -29.78 37.88 -43.51
N LYS A 342 -28.45 37.96 -43.26
CA LYS A 342 -27.86 38.42 -41.98
C LYS A 342 -28.18 39.91 -41.73
N PRO A 343 -28.08 40.35 -40.46
CA PRO A 343 -26.99 41.29 -40.16
C PRO A 343 -26.20 40.95 -38.90
N LYS A 344 -24.91 41.32 -38.95
CA LYS A 344 -24.01 41.49 -37.81
C LYS A 344 -24.47 42.70 -37.00
N GLU A 345 -24.34 42.64 -35.68
CA GLU A 345 -24.06 43.84 -34.90
C GLU A 345 -23.00 43.58 -33.83
N GLN A 346 -22.14 44.58 -33.68
CA GLN A 346 -20.91 44.67 -32.92
C GLN A 346 -21.16 45.63 -31.76
N ARG A 347 -20.81 45.27 -30.53
CA ARG A 347 -20.55 46.16 -29.38
C ARG A 347 -20.10 45.24 -28.24
N GLY A 348 -19.11 45.53 -27.41
CA GLY A 348 -18.31 46.71 -27.14
C GLY A 348 -17.66 46.47 -25.78
N ARG A 349 -16.36 46.77 -25.67
CA ARG A 349 -15.50 46.58 -24.48
C ARG A 349 -15.96 47.38 -23.26
N SER A 350 -15.59 46.90 -22.06
CA SER A 350 -15.00 47.75 -21.00
C SER A 350 -14.25 46.93 -19.95
N ASN A 351 -12.97 47.30 -19.76
CA ASN A 351 -12.10 46.94 -18.64
C ASN A 351 -12.53 47.66 -17.36
N THR A 352 -12.14 47.12 -16.20
CA THR A 352 -11.54 47.91 -15.10
C THR A 352 -10.58 47.03 -14.30
N ASP A 353 -9.31 47.44 -14.28
CA ASP A 353 -8.30 47.13 -13.26
C ASP A 353 -8.65 47.80 -11.93
N LEU A 354 -8.13 47.28 -10.81
CA LEU A 354 -7.56 48.07 -9.70
C LEU A 354 -6.66 47.19 -8.80
N SER A 355 -5.39 47.60 -8.70
CA SER A 355 -4.34 47.25 -7.70
C SER A 355 -4.69 47.86 -6.31
N MET A 356 -4.00 47.74 -5.16
CA MET A 356 -2.72 47.18 -4.70
C MET A 356 -2.71 47.19 -3.13
N ASP A 357 -1.70 46.52 -2.53
CA ASP A 357 -1.04 46.77 -1.23
C ASP A 357 -1.62 46.39 0.16
N GLY A 358 -0.81 45.64 0.94
CA GLY A 358 -0.23 46.18 2.19
C GLY A 358 -0.45 45.49 3.57
N VAL A 359 0.57 44.74 4.06
CA VAL A 359 1.24 44.83 5.40
C VAL A 359 0.52 44.37 6.73
N SER A 360 1.08 43.30 7.31
CA SER A 360 1.54 43.04 8.71
C SER A 360 0.63 42.87 9.96
N THR A 361 0.93 41.76 10.67
CA THR A 361 0.98 41.48 12.14
C THR A 361 -0.27 41.57 13.02
N SER A 362 -0.61 40.45 13.67
CA SER A 362 -0.48 40.32 15.14
C SER A 362 -0.64 38.87 15.62
N GLN A 363 0.21 38.51 16.58
CA GLN A 363 0.19 37.27 17.36
C GLN A 363 -1.04 37.26 18.29
N THR A 364 -1.67 36.10 18.45
CA THR A 364 -2.43 35.79 19.67
C THR A 364 -2.21 34.33 20.02
N GLU A 365 -1.44 34.11 21.09
CA GLU A 365 -1.28 32.83 21.76
C GLU A 365 -2.60 32.41 22.41
N SER A 366 -3.20 31.31 21.97
CA SER A 366 -4.21 30.59 22.74
C SER A 366 -3.60 29.31 23.29
N LYS A 367 -3.21 29.33 24.57
CA LYS A 367 -2.83 28.13 25.34
C LYS A 367 -4.05 27.22 25.48
N SER A 368 -4.12 26.14 24.71
CA SER A 368 -4.99 25.01 25.01
C SER A 368 -4.26 24.06 25.97
N LYS A 369 -4.83 23.89 27.17
CA LYS A 369 -4.42 22.84 28.09
C LYS A 369 -4.95 21.51 27.57
N SER A 370 -4.09 20.67 27.00
CA SER A 370 -4.44 19.27 26.74
C SER A 370 -4.57 18.52 28.06
N LYS A 371 -5.78 18.01 28.32
CA LYS A 371 -6.03 17.02 29.36
C LYS A 371 -5.41 15.71 28.92
N SER A 372 -4.52 15.16 29.74
CA SER A 372 -4.08 13.77 29.65
C SER A 372 -5.29 12.86 29.84
N VAL A 373 -5.65 12.10 28.81
CA VAL A 373 -6.41 10.86 28.99
C VAL A 373 -5.35 9.77 29.12
N LEU A 374 -5.19 9.24 30.33
CA LEU A 374 -4.48 7.98 30.52
C LEU A 374 -5.34 6.88 29.89
N CYS A 375 -4.75 6.12 29.00
CA CYS A 375 -5.16 4.76 28.70
C CYS A 375 -4.24 3.81 29.45
#